data_AF-A0A8K0CGS9-F1
#
_entry.id   AF-A0A8K0CGS9-F1
#
_cell.length_a   1.000
_cell.length_b   1.000
_cell.length_c   1.000
_cell.angle_alpha   90.00
_cell.angle_beta   90.00
_cell.angle_gamma   90.00
#
_symmetry.space_group_name_H-M   'P 1'
#
loop_
_entity.id
_entity.type
_entity.pdbx_description
1 polymer ?
#
loop_
_entity_poly.entity_id
_entity_poly.type
_entity_poly.pdbx_seq_one_letter_code
_entity_poly.pdbx_strand_id
1 'polypeptide(L)'
;MEVMEDGNLMDKVHILIQRDLEYYKNKQSVLQETVCPGVAGGRLDFPRYASFAAVKLALWWEDEYVAGFRKNSGLIPKAVKIIETDTTTHDVNVKKSDPEKFVSLVAKSSDELLEHLHVLTQEALDHADLTVLMGTIGAAALLKNCLWFYIQLCSDSSKLTQITSLQNSYKQYQEMSEALAERLLDMHCRLISLYILQDAESLDWENSKPFFESERGSYVVQMWWLYMQGD
;
A
#
# COMPACT_ATOMS: atom_id res chain seq x y z
N MET A 1 7.02 7.28 12.85
CA MET A 1 6.72 6.30 13.91
C MET A 1 7.89 5.33 13.97
N GLU A 2 8.61 5.23 15.09
CA GLU A 2 9.71 4.26 15.25
C GLU A 2 9.13 2.93 15.76
N VAL A 3 9.32 1.87 14.99
CA VAL A 3 8.89 0.52 15.33
C VAL A 3 10.11 -0.27 15.78
N MET A 4 10.00 -1.02 16.88
CA MET A 4 11.13 -1.76 17.45
C MET A 4 11.73 -2.71 16.40
N GLU A 5 13.04 -2.57 16.15
CA GLU A 5 13.76 -3.32 15.12
C GLU A 5 14.12 -4.74 15.57
N ASP A 6 14.01 -5.06 16.86
CA ASP A 6 14.39 -6.36 17.42
C ASP A 6 13.18 -7.12 17.98
N GLY A 7 12.94 -8.32 17.45
CA GLY A 7 11.82 -9.19 17.85
C GLY A 7 11.45 -10.25 16.80
N ASN A 8 10.50 -11.12 17.15
CA ASN A 8 9.80 -12.01 16.24
C ASN A 8 8.88 -11.18 15.32
N LEU A 9 8.77 -11.53 14.04
CA LEU A 9 8.04 -10.72 13.07
C LEU A 9 6.55 -10.60 13.43
N MET A 10 5.89 -11.66 13.89
CA MET A 10 4.47 -11.59 14.27
C MET A 10 4.21 -10.60 15.42
N ASP A 11 5.09 -10.55 16.42
CA ASP A 11 4.95 -9.58 17.52
C ASP A 11 5.09 -8.14 17.01
N LYS A 12 6.00 -7.91 16.04
CA LYS A 12 6.14 -6.60 15.38
C LYS A 12 4.90 -6.22 14.60
N VAL A 13 4.27 -7.18 13.90
CA VAL A 13 3.04 -6.94 13.12
C VAL A 13 1.89 -6.55 14.03
N HIS A 14 1.67 -7.27 15.14
CA HIS A 14 0.65 -6.91 16.12
C HIS A 14 0.87 -5.51 16.69
N ILE A 15 2.11 -5.17 17.10
CA ILE A 15 2.44 -3.84 17.62
C ILE A 15 2.23 -2.76 16.56
N LEU A 16 2.60 -3.03 15.31
CA LEU A 16 2.41 -2.11 14.19
C LEU A 16 0.93 -1.81 13.94
N ILE A 17 0.10 -2.85 13.84
CA ILE A 17 -1.35 -2.73 13.64
C ILE A 17 -1.99 -1.97 14.79
N GLN A 18 -1.64 -2.32 16.04
CA GLN A 18 -2.18 -1.64 17.22
C GLN A 18 -1.85 -0.15 17.23
N ARG A 19 -0.61 0.22 16.89
CA ARG A 19 -0.17 1.61 16.82
C ARG A 19 -0.79 2.37 15.66
N ASP A 20 -0.97 1.72 14.51
CA ASP A 20 -1.63 2.32 13.35
C ASP A 20 -3.10 2.63 13.66
N LEU A 21 -3.79 1.71 14.33
CA LEU A 21 -5.16 1.92 14.80
C LEU A 21 -5.25 3.03 15.87
N GLU A 22 -4.31 3.09 16.80
CA GLU A 22 -4.26 4.17 17.81
C GLU A 22 -4.01 5.53 17.15
N TYR A 23 -3.11 5.58 16.16
CA TYR A 23 -2.87 6.77 15.36
C TYR A 23 -4.14 7.22 14.63
N TYR A 24 -4.83 6.27 13.98
CA TYR A 24 -6.09 6.53 13.29
C TYR A 24 -7.15 7.09 14.25
N LYS A 25 -7.36 6.46 15.41
CA LYS A 25 -8.33 6.94 16.42
C LYS A 25 -8.05 8.37 16.88
N ASN A 26 -6.77 8.70 17.08
CA ASN A 26 -6.36 10.01 17.58
C ASN A 26 -6.40 11.13 16.52
N LYS A 27 -6.09 10.81 15.26
CA LYS A 27 -5.88 11.82 14.21
C LYS A 27 -6.81 11.70 13.01
N GLN A 28 -7.68 10.69 12.99
CA GLN A 28 -8.62 10.41 11.90
C GLN A 28 -7.92 10.40 10.54
N SER A 29 -6.72 9.82 10.48
CA SER A 29 -5.88 9.76 9.29
C SER A 29 -4.98 8.54 9.37
N VAL A 30 -4.65 7.97 8.21
CA VAL A 30 -3.68 6.88 8.09
C VAL A 30 -2.35 7.46 7.64
N LEU A 31 -1.26 7.02 8.28
CA LEU A 31 0.08 7.39 7.84
C LEU A 31 0.35 6.76 6.47
N GLN A 32 0.73 7.58 5.49
CA GLN A 32 1.06 7.13 4.14
C GLN A 32 2.55 7.34 3.88
N GLU A 33 3.19 6.37 3.24
CA GLU A 33 4.55 6.49 2.73
C GLU A 33 4.54 6.43 1.21
N THR A 34 5.43 7.21 0.58
CA THR A 34 5.63 7.18 -0.87
C THR A 34 6.44 5.94 -1.24
N VAL A 35 5.81 5.02 -1.98
CA VAL A 35 6.47 3.79 -2.47
C VAL A 35 7.16 4.04 -3.80
N CYS A 36 6.49 4.75 -4.71
CA CYS A 36 7.00 5.06 -6.04
C CYS A 36 6.94 6.57 -6.29
N PRO A 37 7.99 7.18 -6.86
CA PRO A 37 7.99 8.60 -7.19
C PRO A 37 7.13 8.95 -8.41
N GLY A 38 6.81 7.96 -9.26
CA GLY A 38 6.02 8.15 -10.47
C GLY A 38 4.51 8.11 -10.23
N VAL A 39 3.76 8.89 -11.01
CA VAL A 39 2.29 8.90 -11.01
C VAL A 39 1.71 7.62 -11.66
N ALA A 40 2.42 7.04 -12.62
CA ALA A 40 1.97 5.90 -13.44
C ALA A 40 2.29 4.51 -12.86
N GLY A 41 2.47 4.39 -11.54
CA GLY A 41 2.80 3.12 -10.88
C GLY A 41 4.25 2.66 -11.10
N GLY A 42 4.75 1.83 -10.18
CA GLY A 42 6.12 1.30 -10.19
C GLY A 42 6.36 0.06 -11.05
N ARG A 43 7.55 -0.55 -10.93
CA ARG A 43 8.02 -1.74 -11.67
C ARG A 43 7.12 -2.99 -11.57
N LEU A 44 6.16 -3.00 -10.64
CA LEU A 44 5.16 -4.06 -10.43
C LEU A 44 3.76 -3.47 -10.27
N ASP A 45 3.47 -2.34 -10.92
CA ASP A 45 2.25 -1.56 -10.69
C ASP A 45 2.09 -1.18 -9.20
N PHE A 46 3.23 -0.86 -8.56
CA PHE A 46 3.20 -0.40 -7.17
C PHE A 46 2.53 0.97 -7.10
N PRO A 47 1.67 1.18 -6.10
CA PRO A 47 0.99 2.46 -5.94
C PRO A 47 1.99 3.56 -5.59
N ARG A 48 1.64 4.81 -5.87
CA ARG A 48 2.45 5.98 -5.46
C ARG A 48 2.54 6.07 -3.94
N TYR A 49 1.40 5.92 -3.26
CA TYR A 49 1.28 5.95 -1.81
C TYR A 49 0.67 4.64 -1.30
N ALA A 50 1.13 4.17 -0.14
CA ALA A 50 0.52 3.07 0.58
C ALA A 50 0.55 3.36 2.09
N SER A 51 -0.26 2.66 2.87
CA SER A 51 -0.22 2.81 4.33
C SER A 51 1.17 2.44 4.87
N PHE A 52 1.62 3.19 5.87
CA PHE A 52 2.88 2.97 6.56
C PHE A 52 3.00 1.52 7.03
N ALA A 53 1.91 0.96 7.57
CA ALA A 53 1.87 -0.42 8.02
C ALA A 53 2.15 -1.42 6.89
N ALA A 54 1.56 -1.23 5.71
CA ALA A 54 1.80 -2.09 4.55
C ALA A 54 3.23 -1.98 4.01
N VAL A 55 3.79 -0.77 3.97
CA VAL A 55 5.18 -0.56 3.53
C VAL A 55 6.17 -1.23 4.47
N LYS A 56 6.00 -1.09 5.79
CA LYS A 56 6.85 -1.79 6.77
C LYS A 56 6.70 -3.30 6.69
N LEU A 57 5.46 -3.80 6.52
CA LEU A 57 5.23 -5.22 6.38
C LEU A 57 5.93 -5.79 5.14
N ALA A 58 5.82 -5.12 3.98
CA ALA A 58 6.50 -5.52 2.76
C ALA A 58 8.03 -5.55 2.92
N LEU A 59 8.61 -4.56 3.61
CA LEU A 59 10.05 -4.53 3.93
C LEU A 59 10.47 -5.68 4.85
N TRP A 60 9.67 -5.99 5.87
CA TRP A 60 9.97 -7.11 6.76
C TRP A 60 9.83 -8.48 6.08
N TRP A 61 8.86 -8.62 5.17
CA TRP A 61 8.77 -9.82 4.32
C TRP A 61 10.02 -9.98 3.46
N GLU A 62 10.54 -8.89 2.89
CA GLU A 62 11.78 -8.92 2.12
C GLU A 62 12.99 -9.31 2.97
N ASP A 63 13.08 -8.83 4.20
CA ASP A 63 14.15 -9.21 5.15
C ASP A 63 14.09 -10.70 5.50
N GLU A 64 12.90 -11.24 5.78
CA GLU A 64 12.71 -12.67 6.05
C GLU A 64 12.94 -13.53 4.79
N TYR A 65 12.60 -13.03 3.60
CA TYR A 65 12.89 -13.73 2.34
C TYR A 65 14.40 -13.86 2.13
N VAL A 66 15.16 -12.77 2.31
CA VAL A 66 16.63 -12.79 2.20
C VAL A 66 17.24 -13.69 3.26
N ALA A 67 16.72 -13.66 4.49
CA ALA A 67 17.16 -14.54 5.57
C ALA A 67 16.93 -16.04 5.27
N GLY A 68 15.79 -16.38 4.66
CA GLY A 68 15.41 -17.76 4.38
C GLY A 68 15.98 -18.35 3.09
N PHE A 69 15.92 -17.61 1.97
CA PHE A 69 16.34 -18.08 0.65
C PHE A 69 17.78 -17.68 0.29
N ARG A 70 18.43 -16.82 1.11
CA ARG A 70 19.78 -16.29 0.89
C ARG A 70 19.98 -15.66 -0.50
N LYS A 71 18.89 -15.18 -1.09
CA LYS A 71 18.86 -14.55 -2.40
C LYS A 71 17.97 -13.31 -2.30
N ASN A 72 18.34 -12.25 -3.02
CA ASN A 72 17.46 -11.10 -3.14
C ASN A 72 16.25 -11.48 -4.00
N SER A 73 15.06 -11.18 -3.52
CA SER A 73 13.82 -11.42 -4.29
C SER A 73 13.82 -10.55 -5.56
N GLY A 74 14.38 -9.34 -5.47
CA GLY A 74 14.36 -8.34 -6.55
C GLY A 74 13.09 -7.47 -6.57
N LEU A 75 12.19 -7.64 -5.59
CA LEU A 75 10.93 -6.92 -5.46
C LEU A 75 11.15 -5.44 -5.12
N ILE A 76 11.92 -5.16 -4.07
CA ILE A 76 12.35 -3.81 -3.71
C ILE A 76 13.84 -3.71 -4.04
N PRO A 77 14.26 -2.82 -4.96
CA PRO A 77 15.66 -2.55 -5.17
C PRO A 77 16.18 -1.84 -3.92
N LYS A 78 16.59 -2.61 -2.91
CA LYS A 78 17.51 -2.10 -1.90
C LYS A 78 18.69 -1.56 -2.69
N ALA A 79 19.04 -0.29 -2.48
CA ALA A 79 20.26 0.29 -3.03
C ALA A 79 21.35 -0.75 -2.82
N VAL A 80 21.89 -1.25 -3.93
CA VAL A 80 22.87 -2.31 -3.94
C VAL A 80 24.08 -1.81 -3.14
N LYS A 81 24.13 -2.12 -1.85
CA LYS A 81 25.42 -2.23 -1.16
C LYS A 81 25.99 -3.53 -1.71
N ILE A 82 26.74 -3.33 -2.79
CA ILE A 82 27.66 -4.30 -3.36
C ILE A 82 28.41 -4.92 -2.18
N ILE A 83 28.10 -6.18 -1.87
CA ILE A 83 29.01 -7.02 -1.10
C ILE A 83 30.05 -7.47 -2.12
N GLU A 84 30.98 -6.57 -2.42
CA GLU A 84 32.29 -6.93 -2.92
C GLU A 84 33.25 -6.58 -1.79
N THR A 85 34.03 -7.58 -1.38
CA THR A 85 35.22 -7.50 -0.51
C THR A 85 34.89 -7.12 0.96
N ASP A 86 35.17 -7.91 1.99
CA ASP A 86 36.34 -8.73 2.23
C ASP A 86 36.07 -9.83 3.27
N THR A 87 36.84 -10.90 3.13
CA THR A 87 37.19 -11.85 4.19
C THR A 87 37.59 -11.11 5.48
N THR A 88 36.78 -11.14 6.52
CA THR A 88 37.21 -11.23 7.94
C THR A 88 36.00 -11.30 8.87
N THR A 89 35.81 -12.49 9.46
CA THR A 89 35.30 -12.74 10.81
C THR A 89 34.57 -11.58 11.51
N HIS A 90 33.25 -11.50 11.38
CA HIS A 90 32.36 -11.12 12.48
C HIS A 90 31.01 -11.81 12.28
N ASP A 91 30.61 -12.59 13.28
CA ASP A 91 29.29 -13.21 13.44
C ASP A 91 28.20 -12.14 13.32
N VAL A 92 27.66 -11.95 12.12
CA VAL A 92 26.30 -11.44 11.99
C VAL A 92 25.42 -12.66 12.21
N ASN A 93 24.66 -12.68 13.30
CA ASN A 93 23.60 -13.66 13.54
C ASN A 93 22.56 -13.54 12.42
N VAL A 94 22.85 -14.16 11.27
CA VAL A 94 21.90 -14.28 10.16
C VAL A 94 20.82 -15.23 10.66
N LYS A 95 19.66 -14.67 11.04
CA LYS A 95 18.46 -15.44 11.39
C LYS A 95 18.26 -16.51 10.32
N LYS A 96 18.40 -17.78 10.70
CA LYS A 96 18.14 -18.92 9.82
C LYS A 96 16.63 -19.14 9.78
N SER A 97 15.94 -18.47 8.86
CA SER A 97 14.52 -18.76 8.60
C SER A 97 14.42 -19.93 7.62
N ASP A 98 13.53 -20.89 7.88
CA ASP A 98 13.27 -21.97 6.93
C ASP A 98 12.27 -21.48 5.86
N PRO A 99 12.40 -21.87 4.58
CA PRO A 99 11.47 -21.48 3.52
C PRO A 99 9.99 -21.78 3.85
N GLU A 100 9.74 -22.88 4.56
CA GLU A 100 8.40 -23.27 5.00
C GLU A 100 7.85 -22.34 6.10
N LYS A 101 8.72 -21.88 7.01
CA LYS A 101 8.35 -20.92 8.05
C LYS A 101 8.04 -19.57 7.44
N PHE A 102 8.82 -19.13 6.45
CA PHE A 102 8.59 -17.90 5.70
C PHE A 102 7.17 -17.85 5.12
N VAL A 103 6.78 -18.87 4.34
CA VAL A 103 5.45 -18.93 3.73
C VAL A 103 4.33 -18.83 4.78
N SER A 104 4.42 -19.63 5.85
CA SER A 104 3.41 -19.63 6.90
C SER A 104 3.31 -18.28 7.63
N LEU A 105 4.44 -17.57 7.74
CA LEU A 105 4.53 -16.31 8.44
C LEU A 105 3.97 -15.18 7.56
N VAL A 106 4.34 -15.15 6.28
CA VAL A 106 3.79 -14.20 5.30
C VAL A 106 2.28 -14.33 5.21
N ALA A 107 1.75 -15.56 5.11
CA ALA A 107 0.30 -15.79 5.09
C ALA A 107 -0.38 -15.21 6.34
N LYS A 108 0.06 -15.59 7.54
CA LYS A 108 -0.54 -15.13 8.80
C LYS A 108 -0.47 -13.61 8.97
N SER A 109 0.70 -13.03 8.75
CA SER A 109 0.88 -11.57 8.86
C SER A 109 0.09 -10.81 7.80
N SER A 110 -0.11 -11.40 6.61
CA SER A 110 -0.97 -10.82 5.57
C SER A 110 -2.44 -10.85 5.97
N ASP A 111 -2.90 -11.92 6.62
CA ASP A 111 -4.29 -12.05 7.07
C ASP A 111 -4.60 -11.05 8.19
N GLU A 112 -3.70 -10.86 9.16
CA GLU A 112 -3.86 -9.86 10.23
C GLU A 112 -3.93 -8.43 9.70
N LEU A 113 -3.07 -8.09 8.74
CA LEU A 113 -3.12 -6.76 8.14
C LEU A 113 -4.36 -6.58 7.26
N LEU A 114 -4.86 -7.65 6.64
CA LEU A 114 -6.09 -7.61 5.86
C LEU A 114 -7.30 -7.30 6.76
N GLU A 115 -7.40 -7.95 7.93
CA GLU A 115 -8.44 -7.65 8.92
C GLU A 115 -8.38 -6.19 9.37
N HIS A 116 -7.18 -5.66 9.63
CA HIS A 116 -6.99 -4.25 9.97
C HIS A 116 -7.43 -3.31 8.85
N LEU A 117 -7.08 -3.61 7.59
CA LEU A 117 -7.52 -2.83 6.45
C LEU A 117 -9.04 -2.87 6.27
N HIS A 118 -9.70 -3.99 6.59
CA HIS A 118 -11.16 -4.07 6.56
C HIS A 118 -11.81 -3.13 7.59
N VAL A 119 -11.27 -3.08 8.81
CA VAL A 119 -11.74 -2.14 9.86
C VAL A 119 -11.58 -0.70 9.38
N LEU A 120 -10.38 -0.33 8.91
CA LEU A 120 -10.12 1.02 8.41
C LEU A 120 -11.02 1.39 7.23
N THR A 121 -11.27 0.44 6.32
CA THR A 121 -12.16 0.66 5.17
C THR A 121 -13.59 0.92 5.61
N GLN A 122 -14.10 0.14 6.56
CA GLN A 122 -15.46 0.32 7.07
C GLN A 122 -15.62 1.69 7.75
N GLU A 123 -14.69 2.05 8.64
CA GLU A 123 -14.70 3.35 9.33
C GLU A 123 -14.57 4.51 8.35
N ALA A 124 -13.71 4.39 7.32
CA ALA A 124 -13.56 5.41 6.30
C ALA A 124 -14.79 5.55 5.40
N LEU A 125 -15.52 4.46 5.11
CA LEU A 125 -16.78 4.53 4.36
C LEU A 125 -17.89 5.21 5.18
N ASP A 126 -17.97 4.91 6.48
CA ASP A 126 -18.96 5.51 7.38
C ASP A 126 -18.75 7.04 7.54
N HIS A 127 -17.48 7.48 7.48
CA HIS A 127 -17.11 8.90 7.56
C HIS A 127 -16.86 9.58 6.20
N ALA A 128 -17.00 8.85 5.09
CA ALA A 128 -16.67 9.30 3.74
C ALA A 128 -15.24 9.90 3.60
N ASP A 129 -14.26 9.32 4.30
CA ASP A 129 -12.88 9.77 4.28
C ASP A 129 -12.12 9.20 3.08
N LEU A 130 -12.07 10.01 2.03
CA LEU A 130 -11.42 9.68 0.77
C LEU A 130 -9.90 9.47 0.94
N THR A 131 -9.27 10.18 1.88
CA THR A 131 -7.81 10.09 2.08
C THR A 131 -7.42 8.76 2.70
N VAL A 132 -8.21 8.28 3.66
CA VAL A 132 -8.02 6.97 4.29
C VAL A 132 -8.27 5.86 3.29
N LEU A 133 -9.34 5.95 2.48
CA LEU A 133 -9.64 4.99 1.42
C LEU A 133 -8.52 4.91 0.35
N MET A 134 -7.92 6.05 -0.01
CA MET A 134 -6.76 6.11 -0.89
C MET A 134 -5.53 5.41 -0.28
N GLY A 135 -5.33 5.55 1.03
CA GLY A 135 -4.24 4.86 1.74
C GLY A 135 -4.46 3.35 1.83
N THR A 136 -5.69 2.91 2.07
CA THR A 136 -6.04 1.47 2.20
C THR A 136 -6.02 0.75 0.86
N ILE A 137 -6.49 1.37 -0.24
CA ILE A 137 -6.36 0.78 -1.58
C ILE A 137 -4.88 0.67 -2.00
N GLY A 138 -4.06 1.67 -1.67
CA GLY A 138 -2.61 1.60 -1.86
C GLY A 138 -1.97 0.46 -1.06
N ALA A 139 -2.36 0.30 0.20
CA ALA A 139 -1.91 -0.82 1.02
C ALA A 139 -2.29 -2.19 0.41
N ALA A 140 -3.54 -2.35 0.00
CA ALA A 140 -4.04 -3.58 -0.59
C ALA A 140 -3.33 -3.90 -1.92
N ALA A 141 -3.16 -2.90 -2.80
CA ALA A 141 -2.46 -3.07 -4.08
C ALA A 141 -0.99 -3.45 -3.89
N LEU A 142 -0.28 -2.80 -2.96
CA LEU A 142 1.11 -3.10 -2.65
C LEU A 142 1.27 -4.56 -2.21
N LEU A 143 0.49 -5.01 -1.23
CA LEU A 143 0.60 -6.34 -0.65
C LEU A 143 0.14 -7.43 -1.63
N LYS A 144 -0.91 -7.17 -2.41
CA LYS A 144 -1.33 -8.03 -3.54
C LYS A 144 -0.15 -8.29 -4.48
N ASN A 145 0.55 -7.24 -4.90
CA ASN A 145 1.67 -7.36 -5.84
C ASN A 145 2.87 -8.08 -5.20
N CYS A 146 3.14 -7.86 -3.91
CA CYS A 146 4.15 -8.59 -3.14
C CYS A 146 3.84 -10.09 -3.06
N LEU A 147 2.60 -10.44 -2.68
CA LEU A 147 2.15 -11.82 -2.57
C LEU A 147 2.20 -12.54 -3.92
N TRP A 148 1.76 -11.88 -4.99
CA TRP A 148 1.86 -12.42 -6.35
C TRP A 148 3.30 -12.79 -6.70
N PHE A 149 4.25 -11.88 -6.40
CA PHE A 149 5.66 -12.12 -6.67
C PHE A 149 6.23 -13.29 -5.87
N TYR A 150 5.90 -13.38 -4.57
CA TYR A 150 6.32 -14.53 -3.75
C TYR A 150 5.72 -15.85 -4.22
N ILE A 151 4.47 -15.85 -4.70
CA ILE A 151 3.85 -17.06 -5.28
C ILE A 151 4.66 -17.53 -6.50
N GLN A 152 5.07 -16.62 -7.39
CA GLN A 152 5.89 -16.97 -8.57
C GLN A 152 7.28 -17.49 -8.20
N LEU A 153 7.88 -17.00 -7.12
CA LEU A 153 9.20 -17.46 -6.67
C LEU A 153 9.12 -18.82 -5.94
N CYS A 154 8.04 -19.04 -5.19
CA CYS A 154 7.84 -20.25 -4.40
C CYS A 154 7.26 -21.42 -5.22
N SER A 155 6.66 -21.18 -6.39
CA SER A 155 6.08 -22.23 -7.24
C SER A 155 7.09 -23.29 -7.68
N ASP A 156 8.37 -22.95 -7.75
CA ASP A 156 9.43 -23.85 -8.22
C ASP A 156 10.02 -24.73 -7.10
N SER A 157 9.79 -24.40 -5.82
CA SER A 157 10.56 -24.96 -4.68
C SER A 157 9.74 -25.46 -3.49
N SER A 158 8.44 -25.18 -3.41
CA SER A 158 7.65 -25.39 -2.17
C SER A 158 6.50 -26.40 -2.30
N LYS A 159 6.06 -26.94 -1.15
CA LYS A 159 4.95 -27.90 -1.05
C LYS A 159 3.62 -27.24 -1.43
N LEU A 160 2.79 -27.95 -2.20
CA LEU A 160 1.52 -27.47 -2.77
C LEU A 160 0.59 -26.77 -1.75
N THR A 161 0.46 -27.29 -0.52
CA THR A 161 -0.42 -26.75 0.52
C THR A 161 -0.05 -25.33 0.99
N GLN A 162 1.24 -25.01 1.02
CA GLN A 162 1.77 -23.72 1.46
C GLN A 162 1.59 -22.63 0.40
N ILE A 163 1.67 -23.02 -0.87
CA ILE A 163 1.35 -22.13 -1.99
C ILE A 163 -0.14 -21.78 -1.96
N THR A 164 -1.01 -22.73 -1.61
CA THR A 164 -2.46 -22.50 -1.53
C THR A 164 -2.81 -21.41 -0.50
N SER A 165 -2.15 -21.36 0.66
CA SER A 165 -2.43 -20.30 1.64
C SER A 165 -2.05 -18.91 1.12
N LEU A 166 -0.87 -18.75 0.48
CA LEU A 166 -0.52 -17.45 -0.13
C LEU A 166 -1.48 -17.07 -1.26
N GLN A 167 -1.89 -18.05 -2.07
CA GLN A 167 -2.86 -17.81 -3.14
C GLN A 167 -4.22 -17.35 -2.60
N ASN A 168 -4.64 -17.86 -1.46
CA ASN A 168 -5.88 -17.41 -0.81
C ASN A 168 -5.73 -15.97 -0.32
N SER A 169 -4.66 -15.63 0.40
CA SER A 169 -4.43 -14.25 0.84
C SER A 169 -4.31 -13.30 -0.37
N TYR A 170 -3.60 -13.70 -1.44
CA TYR A 170 -3.54 -12.93 -2.70
C TYR A 170 -4.94 -12.64 -3.28
N LYS A 171 -5.82 -13.64 -3.34
CA LYS A 171 -7.19 -13.45 -3.84
C LYS A 171 -7.98 -12.48 -2.98
N GLN A 172 -7.89 -12.58 -1.66
CA GLN A 172 -8.58 -11.67 -0.75
C GLN A 172 -8.12 -10.22 -0.91
N TYR A 173 -6.80 -10.00 -1.03
CA TYR A 173 -6.25 -8.67 -1.32
C TYR A 173 -6.66 -8.15 -2.71
N GLN A 174 -6.77 -9.03 -3.70
CA GLN A 174 -7.28 -8.67 -5.02
C GLN A 174 -8.76 -8.24 -4.96
N GLU A 175 -9.62 -9.04 -4.34
CA GLU A 175 -11.05 -8.74 -4.17
C GLU A 175 -11.25 -7.43 -3.41
N MET A 176 -10.48 -7.22 -2.33
CA MET A 176 -10.52 -5.97 -1.57
C MET A 176 -10.08 -4.77 -2.41
N SER A 177 -8.98 -4.91 -3.16
CA SER A 177 -8.48 -3.84 -4.04
C SER A 177 -9.49 -3.46 -5.12
N GLU A 178 -10.17 -4.45 -5.72
CA GLU A 178 -11.19 -4.22 -6.75
C GLU A 178 -12.44 -3.55 -6.14
N ALA A 179 -12.93 -4.05 -5.00
CA ALA A 179 -14.07 -3.45 -4.30
C ALA A 179 -13.78 -2.00 -3.87
N LEU A 180 -12.60 -1.73 -3.33
CA LEU A 180 -12.16 -0.38 -2.97
C LEU A 180 -12.05 0.53 -4.19
N ALA A 181 -11.52 0.04 -5.31
CA ALA A 181 -11.42 0.82 -6.54
C ALA A 181 -12.80 1.28 -7.04
N GLU A 182 -13.79 0.39 -7.04
CA GLU A 182 -15.16 0.74 -7.43
C GLU A 182 -15.78 1.79 -6.49
N ARG A 183 -15.64 1.61 -5.18
CA ARG A 183 -16.18 2.57 -4.19
C ARG A 183 -15.53 3.94 -4.29
N LEU A 184 -14.21 3.97 -4.45
CA LEU A 184 -13.44 5.20 -4.60
C LEU A 184 -13.83 5.93 -5.88
N LEU A 185 -14.00 5.20 -6.98
CA LEU A 185 -14.47 5.76 -8.25
C LEU A 185 -15.86 6.38 -8.11
N ASP A 186 -16.80 5.70 -7.46
CA ASP A 186 -18.14 6.25 -7.19
C ASP A 186 -18.07 7.56 -6.38
N MET A 187 -17.27 7.57 -5.31
CA MET A 187 -17.09 8.78 -4.50
C MET A 187 -16.49 9.94 -5.29
N HIS A 188 -15.48 9.70 -6.13
CA HIS A 188 -14.92 10.74 -7.00
C HIS A 188 -15.92 11.21 -8.06
N CYS A 189 -16.68 10.31 -8.69
CA CYS A 189 -17.74 10.68 -9.64
C CYS A 189 -18.78 11.58 -8.98
N ARG A 190 -19.16 11.28 -7.74
CA ARG A 190 -20.07 12.12 -6.94
C ARG A 190 -19.44 13.45 -6.57
N LEU A 191 -18.16 13.46 -6.16
CA LEU A 191 -17.41 14.70 -5.87
C LEU A 191 -17.43 15.64 -7.08
N ILE A 192 -17.13 15.09 -8.26
CA ILE A 192 -17.09 15.84 -9.51
C ILE A 192 -18.47 16.39 -9.85
N SER A 193 -19.49 15.53 -9.84
CA SER A 193 -20.83 15.90 -10.27
C SER A 193 -21.53 16.89 -9.34
N LEU A 194 -21.27 16.81 -8.03
CA LEU A 194 -21.95 17.63 -7.02
C LEU A 194 -21.19 18.90 -6.64
N TYR A 195 -19.85 18.89 -6.69
CA TYR A 195 -19.05 20.01 -6.20
C TYR A 195 -18.21 20.68 -7.29
N ILE A 196 -17.58 19.89 -8.18
CA ILE A 196 -16.64 20.45 -9.16
C ILE A 196 -17.38 21.06 -10.35
N LEU A 197 -18.38 20.35 -10.88
CA LEU A 197 -19.17 20.82 -12.02
C LEU A 197 -20.26 21.83 -11.63
N GLN A 198 -20.64 21.88 -10.36
CA GLN A 198 -21.62 22.83 -9.83
C GLN A 198 -20.95 24.10 -9.27
N ASP A 199 -19.76 24.43 -9.76
CA ASP A 199 -19.04 25.63 -9.37
C ASP A 199 -19.86 26.88 -9.74
N ALA A 200 -19.92 27.85 -8.81
CA ALA A 200 -20.77 29.03 -8.95
C ALA A 200 -20.40 29.86 -10.18
N GLU A 201 -19.10 29.96 -10.50
CA GLU A 201 -18.62 30.64 -11.71
C GLU A 201 -19.05 29.91 -13.00
N SER A 202 -19.20 28.60 -12.96
CA SER A 202 -19.64 27.79 -14.10
C SER A 202 -21.16 27.82 -14.31
N LEU A 203 -21.92 28.29 -13.30
CA LEU A 203 -23.38 28.40 -13.29
C LEU A 203 -23.88 29.84 -13.46
N ASP A 204 -23.00 30.80 -13.75
CA ASP A 204 -23.35 32.21 -13.97
C ASP A 204 -23.92 32.42 -15.39
N TRP A 205 -25.13 31.90 -15.64
CA TRP A 205 -25.81 31.98 -16.94
C TRP A 205 -26.19 33.40 -17.37
N GLU A 206 -26.15 34.37 -16.43
CA GLU A 206 -26.45 35.77 -16.70
C GLU A 206 -25.25 36.52 -17.28
N ASN A 207 -24.04 36.00 -17.07
CA ASN A 207 -22.79 36.61 -17.51
C ASN A 207 -22.33 36.02 -18.86
N SER A 208 -22.72 36.66 -19.96
CA SER A 208 -22.27 36.26 -21.31
C SER A 208 -20.83 36.69 -21.58
N LYS A 209 -19.88 36.03 -20.92
CA LYS A 209 -18.46 36.26 -21.20
C LYS A 209 -18.06 35.52 -22.49
N PRO A 210 -17.46 36.21 -23.48
CA PRO A 210 -16.93 35.53 -24.66
C PRO A 210 -15.77 34.61 -24.24
N PHE A 211 -15.68 33.44 -24.88
CA PHE A 211 -14.57 32.50 -24.67
C PHE A 211 -13.23 33.18 -24.95
N PHE A 212 -12.28 33.04 -24.02
CA PHE A 212 -10.93 33.57 -24.14
C PHE A 212 -9.90 32.47 -23.86
N GLU A 213 -9.15 32.07 -24.88
CA GLU A 213 -8.26 30.90 -24.84
C GLU A 213 -7.09 31.05 -23.84
N SER A 214 -6.70 32.28 -23.49
CA SER A 214 -5.61 32.56 -22.55
C SER A 214 -6.06 32.77 -21.10
N GLU A 215 -7.34 32.62 -20.80
CA GLU A 215 -7.85 32.73 -19.44
C GLU A 215 -7.60 31.44 -18.65
N ARG A 216 -7.27 31.59 -17.36
CA ARG A 216 -7.15 30.42 -16.47
C ARG A 216 -8.51 29.73 -16.35
N GLY A 217 -8.55 28.40 -16.51
CA GLY A 217 -9.78 27.62 -16.29
C GLY A 217 -10.31 27.73 -14.85
N SER A 218 -11.49 27.17 -14.56
CA SER A 218 -12.08 27.24 -13.20
C SER A 218 -11.09 26.84 -12.11
N TYR A 219 -11.03 27.65 -11.06
CA TYR A 219 -10.16 27.41 -9.91
C TYR A 219 -10.47 26.07 -9.23
N VAL A 220 -11.75 25.69 -9.18
CA VAL A 220 -12.19 24.41 -8.58
C VAL A 220 -11.65 23.22 -9.36
N VAL A 221 -11.65 23.30 -10.70
CA VAL A 221 -11.06 22.26 -11.56
C VAL A 221 -9.54 22.19 -11.36
N GLN A 222 -8.86 23.33 -11.24
CA GLN A 222 -7.42 23.37 -10.97
C GLN A 222 -7.06 22.78 -9.60
N MET A 223 -7.86 23.08 -8.56
CA MET A 223 -7.67 22.53 -7.22
C MET A 223 -7.99 21.04 -7.16
N TRP A 224 -9.02 20.59 -7.86
CA TRP A 224 -9.29 19.14 -8.00
C TRP A 224 -8.13 18.43 -8.69
N TRP A 225 -7.58 19.02 -9.76
CA TRP A 225 -6.42 18.46 -10.45
C TRP A 225 -5.20 18.39 -9.53
N LEU A 226 -4.91 19.43 -8.75
CA LEU A 226 -3.85 19.43 -7.74
C LEU A 226 -4.07 18.30 -6.71
N TYR A 227 -5.29 18.16 -6.21
CA TYR A 227 -5.67 17.08 -5.29
C TYR A 227 -5.44 15.69 -5.90
N MET A 228 -5.81 15.49 -7.17
CA MET A 228 -5.57 14.22 -7.89
C MET A 228 -4.09 13.91 -8.10
N GLN A 229 -3.22 14.93 -8.09
CA GLN A 229 -1.78 14.74 -8.10
C GLN A 229 -1.23 14.26 -6.75
N GLY A 230 -2.02 14.25 -5.69
CA GLY A 230 -1.63 13.74 -4.38
C GLY A 230 -0.56 14.60 -3.69
N ASP A 231 -0.65 15.93 -3.89
CA ASP A 231 0.09 16.97 -3.14
C ASP A 231 -0.81 17.62 -2.09
#